data_AF-A0AAW4BIH6-F1
#
_entry.id   AF-A0AAW4BIH6-F1
#
_cell.length_a   1.000
_cell.length_b   1.000
_cell.length_c   1.000
_cell.angle_alpha   90.00
_cell.angle_beta   90.00
_cell.angle_gamma   90.00
#
_symmetry.space_group_name_H-M   'P 1'
#
loop_
_entity.id
_entity.type
_entity.pdbx_description
1 polymer ?
#
loop_
_entity_poly.entity_id
_entity_poly.type
_entity_poly.pdbx_seq_one_letter_code
_entity_poly.pdbx_strand_id
1 'polypeptide(L)'
;AEKSHIHQQPAPISIIPKSFATESLLANIILGKYQYALPLYRQETLFTQSGIELSRTTMARWVIQVSEKFKPLYQALKTHLLEQVVVQADETPLNVLKEDKQCYMWLYCSGADSPEAKLPDMKNIVLFDYQNSRARVCPVNFLGDYSGYLQSDGYAAYDGLTNVTNVGCFAHARRKFMEAKKLQGKGKTGKADVALAKIQKLYALESRLKLASVEERW
;
A
#
# COMPACT_ATOMS: atom_id res chain seq x y z
N ALA A 1 -55.29 -14.29 -34.04
CA ALA A 1 -53.83 -14.42 -33.88
C ALA A 1 -53.48 -14.08 -32.44
N GLU A 2 -53.20 -15.08 -31.61
CA GLU A 2 -52.69 -14.87 -30.26
C GLU A 2 -51.32 -14.17 -30.33
N LYS A 3 -51.18 -13.05 -29.62
CA LYS A 3 -49.90 -12.38 -29.47
C LYS A 3 -49.11 -13.11 -28.40
N SER A 4 -48.12 -13.90 -28.82
CA SER A 4 -47.15 -14.51 -27.92
C SER A 4 -46.32 -13.41 -27.23
N HIS A 5 -46.47 -13.26 -25.92
CA HIS A 5 -45.68 -12.33 -25.12
C HIS A 5 -44.39 -13.02 -24.65
N ILE A 6 -43.25 -12.66 -25.25
CA ILE A 6 -41.94 -13.10 -24.77
C ILE A 6 -41.58 -12.26 -23.55
N HIS A 7 -41.55 -12.88 -22.38
CA HIS A 7 -41.12 -12.24 -21.14
C HIS A 7 -39.64 -12.56 -20.87
N GLN A 8 -38.76 -11.59 -21.09
CA GLN A 8 -37.33 -11.73 -20.79
C GLN A 8 -37.07 -11.30 -19.35
N GLN A 9 -36.47 -12.20 -18.55
CA GLN A 9 -36.05 -11.88 -17.19
C GLN A 9 -34.94 -10.82 -17.23
N PRO A 10 -34.94 -9.82 -16.32
CA PRO A 10 -33.83 -8.89 -16.20
C PRO A 10 -32.52 -9.65 -15.97
N ALA A 11 -31.46 -9.22 -16.65
CA ALA A 11 -30.14 -9.79 -16.43
C ALA A 11 -29.74 -9.65 -14.95
N PRO A 12 -29.03 -10.64 -14.37
CA PRO A 12 -28.48 -10.52 -13.03
C PRO A 12 -27.65 -9.25 -12.88
N ILE A 13 -27.66 -8.66 -11.69
CA ILE A 13 -26.82 -7.50 -11.38
C ILE A 13 -25.36 -7.95 -11.51
N SER A 14 -24.60 -7.25 -12.34
CA SER A 14 -23.15 -7.45 -12.50
C SER A 14 -22.42 -6.17 -12.14
N ILE A 15 -21.22 -6.33 -11.58
CA ILE A 15 -20.32 -5.22 -11.26
C ILE A 15 -19.96 -4.36 -12.48
N ILE A 16 -19.92 -4.96 -13.68
CA ILE A 16 -19.76 -4.26 -14.96
C ILE A 16 -20.98 -4.57 -15.85
N PRO A 17 -21.98 -3.68 -15.91
CA PRO A 17 -23.17 -3.89 -16.72
C PRO A 17 -22.84 -4.12 -18.20
N LYS A 18 -23.57 -5.04 -18.84
CA LYS A 18 -23.41 -5.40 -20.27
C LYS A 18 -22.04 -6.02 -20.61
N SER A 19 -21.31 -6.53 -19.61
CA SER A 19 -20.12 -7.35 -19.81
C SER A 19 -20.41 -8.82 -19.56
N PHE A 20 -19.67 -9.71 -20.23
CA PHE A 20 -19.67 -11.14 -19.94
C PHE A 20 -18.72 -11.50 -18.78
N ALA A 21 -18.02 -10.53 -18.21
CA ALA A 21 -17.11 -10.75 -17.09
C ALA A 21 -17.87 -11.11 -15.82
N THR A 22 -17.58 -12.29 -15.28
CA THR A 22 -18.03 -12.69 -13.95
C THR A 22 -17.13 -12.09 -12.87
N GLU A 23 -17.66 -11.97 -11.65
CA GLU A 23 -16.93 -11.47 -10.49
C GLU A 23 -15.68 -12.31 -10.21
N SER A 24 -15.78 -13.64 -10.37
CA SER A 24 -14.64 -14.55 -10.21
C SER A 24 -13.56 -14.33 -11.26
N LEU A 25 -13.92 -14.07 -12.52
CA LEU A 25 -12.96 -13.76 -13.58
C LEU A 25 -12.24 -12.43 -13.27
N LEU A 26 -13.00 -11.40 -12.88
CA LEU A 26 -12.45 -10.09 -12.51
C LEU A 26 -11.49 -10.20 -11.31
N ALA A 27 -11.90 -10.93 -10.26
CA ALA A 27 -11.06 -11.18 -9.09
C ALA A 27 -9.76 -11.91 -9.47
N ASN A 28 -9.85 -12.95 -10.30
CA ASN A 28 -8.68 -13.70 -10.75
C ASN A 28 -7.70 -12.83 -11.56
N ILE A 29 -8.20 -11.99 -12.47
CA ILE A 29 -7.37 -11.07 -13.25
C ILE A 29 -6.64 -10.07 -12.35
N ILE A 30 -7.35 -9.49 -11.38
CA ILE A 30 -6.82 -8.50 -10.44
C ILE A 30 -5.79 -9.16 -9.51
N LEU A 31 -6.08 -10.33 -8.95
CA LEU A 31 -5.15 -11.11 -8.12
C LEU A 31 -3.90 -11.49 -8.91
N GLY A 32 -4.07 -12.03 -10.11
CA GLY A 32 -2.98 -12.32 -11.03
C GLY A 32 -2.07 -11.12 -11.23
N LYS A 33 -2.66 -9.94 -11.50
CA LYS A 33 -1.90 -8.73 -11.79
C LYS A 33 -1.15 -8.19 -10.57
N TYR A 34 -1.83 -8.03 -9.45
CA TYR A 34 -1.30 -7.28 -8.31
C TYR A 34 -0.70 -8.16 -7.22
N GLN A 35 -1.30 -9.30 -6.90
CA GLN A 35 -0.78 -10.22 -5.88
C GLN A 35 0.34 -11.10 -6.45
N TYR A 36 0.16 -11.63 -7.66
CA TYR A 36 1.08 -12.59 -8.26
C TYR A 36 2.02 -11.99 -9.31
N ALA A 37 2.01 -10.66 -9.48
CA ALA A 37 2.86 -9.93 -10.42
C ALA A 37 2.82 -10.50 -11.85
N LEU A 38 1.66 -10.98 -12.31
CA LEU A 38 1.42 -11.52 -13.65
C LEU A 38 0.79 -10.44 -14.54
N PRO A 39 1.56 -9.75 -15.40
CA PRO A 39 1.04 -8.65 -16.19
C PRO A 39 -0.04 -9.11 -17.17
N LEU A 40 -0.94 -8.21 -17.53
CA LEU A 40 -2.12 -8.54 -18.35
C LEU A 40 -1.78 -9.21 -19.70
N TYR A 41 -0.64 -8.89 -20.32
CA TYR A 41 -0.23 -9.55 -21.57
C TYR A 41 0.13 -11.03 -21.35
N ARG A 42 0.68 -11.38 -20.18
CA ARG A 42 0.96 -12.79 -19.83
C ARG A 42 -0.33 -13.52 -19.49
N GLN A 43 -1.27 -12.85 -18.82
CA GLN A 43 -2.60 -13.41 -18.59
C GLN A 43 -3.34 -13.67 -19.91
N GLU A 44 -3.25 -12.75 -20.88
CA GLU A 44 -3.82 -12.91 -22.23
C GLU A 44 -3.24 -14.16 -22.90
N THR A 45 -1.92 -14.36 -22.86
CA THR A 45 -1.29 -15.60 -23.35
C THR A 45 -1.83 -16.86 -22.68
N LEU A 46 -2.03 -16.85 -21.35
CA LEU A 46 -2.59 -18.01 -20.63
C LEU A 46 -4.03 -18.32 -21.06
N PHE A 47 -4.86 -17.29 -21.24
CA PHE A 47 -6.23 -17.48 -21.74
C PHE A 47 -6.20 -18.03 -23.17
N THR A 48 -5.36 -17.49 -24.06
CA THR A 48 -5.23 -17.99 -25.44
C THR A 48 -4.78 -19.45 -25.48
N GLN A 49 -3.82 -19.85 -24.64
CA GLN A 49 -3.39 -21.25 -24.50
C GLN A 49 -4.51 -22.18 -24.02
N SER A 50 -5.49 -21.63 -23.30
CA SER A 50 -6.69 -22.34 -22.84
C SER A 50 -7.85 -22.28 -23.85
N GLY A 51 -7.62 -21.75 -25.06
CA GLY A 51 -8.66 -21.57 -26.09
C GLY A 51 -9.61 -20.40 -25.83
N ILE A 52 -9.27 -19.49 -24.92
CA ILE A 52 -10.09 -18.34 -24.53
C ILE A 52 -9.50 -17.07 -25.14
N GLU A 53 -10.24 -16.43 -26.03
CA GLU A 53 -9.86 -15.13 -26.60
C GLU A 53 -10.26 -14.00 -25.64
N LEU A 54 -9.31 -13.59 -24.78
CA LEU A 54 -9.51 -12.47 -23.86
C LEU A 54 -8.39 -11.44 -24.01
N SER A 55 -8.71 -10.33 -24.69
CA SER A 55 -7.70 -9.32 -24.99
C SER A 55 -7.20 -8.58 -23.74
N ARG A 56 -5.92 -8.20 -23.75
CA ARG A 56 -5.29 -7.32 -22.76
C ARG A 56 -6.04 -6.00 -22.60
N THR A 57 -6.54 -5.43 -23.68
CA THR A 57 -7.27 -4.16 -23.67
C THR A 57 -8.60 -4.30 -22.92
N THR A 58 -9.31 -5.41 -23.12
CA THR A 58 -10.53 -5.73 -22.38
C THR A 58 -10.24 -5.87 -20.89
N MET A 59 -9.23 -6.66 -20.51
CA MET A 59 -8.85 -6.82 -19.11
C MET A 59 -8.42 -5.50 -18.46
N ALA A 60 -7.68 -4.65 -19.17
CA ALA A 60 -7.26 -3.35 -18.67
C ALA A 60 -8.47 -2.44 -18.38
N ARG A 61 -9.44 -2.38 -19.31
CA ARG A 61 -10.70 -1.63 -19.11
C ARG A 61 -11.50 -2.16 -17.93
N TRP A 62 -11.53 -3.47 -17.72
CA TRP A 62 -12.21 -4.06 -16.56
C TRP A 62 -11.54 -3.69 -15.25
N VAL A 63 -10.21 -3.79 -15.16
CA VAL A 63 -9.46 -3.40 -13.96
C VAL A 63 -9.73 -1.94 -13.58
N ILE A 64 -9.81 -1.03 -14.57
CA ILE A 64 -10.15 0.39 -14.34
C ILE A 64 -11.59 0.54 -13.83
N GLN A 65 -12.56 -0.09 -14.49
CA GLN A 65 -13.97 0.01 -14.07
C GLN A 65 -14.19 -0.54 -12.66
N VAL A 66 -13.51 -1.64 -12.30
CA VAL A 66 -13.57 -2.20 -10.95
C VAL A 66 -12.89 -1.26 -9.94
N SER A 67 -11.76 -0.64 -10.29
CA SER A 67 -11.09 0.31 -9.37
C SER A 67 -11.97 1.51 -9.02
N GLU A 68 -12.81 1.98 -9.94
CA GLU A 68 -13.80 3.02 -9.66
C GLU A 68 -14.83 2.60 -8.62
N LYS A 69 -15.21 1.31 -8.60
CA LYS A 69 -16.13 0.76 -7.59
C LYS A 69 -15.51 0.66 -6.20
N PHE A 70 -14.17 0.59 -6.11
CA PHE A 70 -13.45 0.58 -4.84
C PHE A 70 -13.28 1.98 -4.22
N LYS A 71 -13.60 3.07 -4.91
CA LYS A 71 -13.44 4.44 -4.39
C LYS A 71 -14.09 4.67 -3.02
N PRO A 72 -15.35 4.26 -2.76
CA PRO A 72 -15.97 4.45 -1.45
C PRO A 72 -15.25 3.66 -0.34
N LEU A 73 -14.79 2.44 -0.64
CA LEU A 73 -14.00 1.64 0.30
C LEU A 73 -12.66 2.31 0.62
N TYR A 74 -11.96 2.81 -0.40
CA TYR A 74 -10.71 3.54 -0.22
C TYR A 74 -10.90 4.77 0.67
N GLN A 75 -11.97 5.55 0.47
CA GLN A 75 -12.30 6.71 1.29
C GLN A 75 -12.62 6.34 2.75
N ALA A 76 -13.39 5.27 2.95
CA ALA A 76 -13.68 4.76 4.30
C ALA A 76 -12.41 4.27 5.01
N LEU A 77 -11.54 3.53 4.32
CA LEU A 77 -10.25 3.10 4.86
C LEU A 77 -9.34 4.28 5.16
N LYS A 78 -9.32 5.32 4.31
CA LYS A 78 -8.56 6.54 4.56
C LYS A 78 -9.06 7.22 5.83
N THR A 79 -10.36 7.34 6.01
CA THR A 79 -10.95 7.93 7.23
C THR A 79 -10.48 7.16 8.46
N HIS A 80 -10.58 5.83 8.45
CA HIS A 80 -10.12 5.01 9.58
C HIS A 80 -8.60 5.02 9.78
N LEU A 81 -7.82 5.14 8.72
CA LEU A 81 -6.36 5.27 8.80
C LEU A 81 -5.97 6.55 9.54
N LEU A 82 -6.64 7.66 9.24
CA LEU A 82 -6.38 8.96 9.87
C LEU A 82 -6.94 9.06 11.31
N GLU A 83 -7.74 8.09 11.76
CA GLU A 83 -8.14 7.95 13.18
C GLU A 83 -7.06 7.23 14.01
N GLN A 84 -6.07 6.60 13.38
CA GLN A 84 -5.06 5.81 14.09
C GLN A 84 -4.05 6.70 14.80
N VAL A 85 -3.60 6.27 15.99
CA VAL A 85 -2.61 6.98 16.81
C VAL A 85 -1.27 7.14 16.08
N VAL A 86 -0.90 6.16 15.26
CA VAL A 86 0.32 6.17 14.45
C VAL A 86 -0.01 5.84 13.00
N VAL A 87 0.45 6.70 12.08
CA VAL A 87 0.47 6.46 10.64
C VAL A 87 1.92 6.41 10.19
N GLN A 88 2.25 5.42 9.38
CA GLN A 88 3.55 5.29 8.73
C GLN A 88 3.43 5.77 7.29
N ALA A 89 4.43 6.48 6.79
CA ALA A 89 4.48 6.97 5.42
C ALA A 89 5.83 6.66 4.77
N ASP A 90 5.78 6.24 3.50
CA ASP A 90 6.95 6.02 2.65
C ASP A 90 6.56 6.30 1.18
N GLU A 91 7.54 6.51 0.31
CA GLU A 91 7.28 6.78 -1.09
C GLU A 91 8.27 6.05 -2.01
N THR A 92 7.72 5.31 -2.97
CA THR A 92 8.51 4.54 -3.93
C THR A 92 8.43 5.18 -5.31
N PRO A 93 9.57 5.49 -5.96
CA PRO A 93 9.56 6.03 -7.32
C PRO A 93 9.07 4.98 -8.32
N LEU A 94 8.33 5.43 -9.32
CA LEU A 94 7.79 4.61 -10.38
C LEU A 94 7.78 5.35 -11.72
N ASN A 95 8.07 4.59 -12.77
CA ASN A 95 8.09 5.10 -14.14
C ASN A 95 6.73 4.82 -14.78
N VAL A 96 6.03 5.88 -15.17
CA VAL A 96 4.72 5.78 -15.83
C VAL A 96 4.87 6.18 -17.28
N LEU A 97 4.25 5.39 -18.16
CA LEU A 97 4.21 5.72 -19.58
C LEU A 97 3.44 7.04 -19.77
N LYS A 98 3.99 7.94 -20.58
CA LYS A 98 3.43 9.26 -20.92
C LYS A 98 3.41 10.29 -19.78
N GLU A 99 4.18 10.06 -18.72
CA GLU A 99 4.48 11.09 -17.73
C GLU A 99 5.91 11.58 -17.94
N ASP A 100 6.09 12.89 -18.08
CA ASP A 100 7.41 13.50 -18.28
C ASP A 100 8.18 13.65 -16.96
N LYS A 101 7.49 13.51 -15.83
CA LYS A 101 8.04 13.66 -14.48
C LYS A 101 8.16 12.30 -13.80
N GLN A 102 9.11 12.19 -12.87
CA GLN A 102 9.18 11.04 -11.98
C GLN A 102 7.91 11.00 -11.12
N CYS A 103 7.20 9.89 -11.20
CA CYS A 103 6.02 9.63 -10.38
C CYS A 103 6.39 8.76 -9.17
N TYR A 104 5.50 8.76 -8.18
CA TYR A 104 5.68 8.10 -6.90
C TYR A 104 4.39 7.39 -6.49
N MET A 105 4.54 6.23 -5.87
CA MET A 105 3.48 5.64 -5.06
C MET A 105 3.77 5.99 -3.62
N TRP A 106 2.95 6.86 -3.05
CA TRP A 106 2.97 7.13 -1.62
C TRP A 106 2.23 6.00 -0.93
N LEU A 107 2.83 5.45 0.11
CA LEU A 107 2.25 4.43 0.96
C LEU A 107 1.95 5.08 2.30
N TYR A 108 0.72 4.89 2.78
CA TYR A 108 0.33 5.23 4.14
C TYR A 108 -0.25 3.99 4.81
N CYS A 109 0.26 3.62 5.98
CA CYS A 109 -0.23 2.45 6.69
C CYS A 109 -0.28 2.61 8.20
N SER A 110 -1.01 1.69 8.83
CA SER A 110 -1.15 1.56 10.27
C SER A 110 -1.25 0.07 10.63
N GLY A 111 -0.95 -0.24 11.89
CA GLY A 111 -1.12 -1.57 12.45
C GLY A 111 0.18 -2.35 12.57
N ALA A 112 0.06 -3.67 12.61
CA ALA A 112 1.16 -4.59 12.83
C ALA A 112 1.88 -5.00 11.53
N ASP A 113 2.92 -5.81 11.68
CA ASP A 113 3.78 -6.33 10.61
C ASP A 113 3.13 -7.43 9.73
N SER A 114 1.96 -7.93 10.10
CA SER A 114 1.21 -8.90 9.28
C SER A 114 -0.31 -8.77 9.47
N PRO A 115 -1.13 -9.31 8.56
CA PRO A 115 -2.59 -9.33 8.70
C PRO A 115 -3.07 -10.07 9.96
N GLU A 116 -2.34 -11.10 10.40
CA GLU A 116 -2.67 -11.93 11.56
C GLU A 116 -2.23 -11.26 12.86
N ALA A 117 -1.13 -10.51 12.83
CA ALA A 117 -0.67 -9.73 13.96
C ALA A 117 -1.64 -8.57 14.21
N LYS A 118 -2.15 -8.45 15.44
CA LYS A 118 -3.05 -7.39 15.85
C LYS A 118 -2.45 -6.62 17.00
N LEU A 119 -2.39 -5.31 16.85
CA LEU A 119 -2.14 -4.42 17.98
C LEU A 119 -3.50 -4.06 18.60
N PRO A 120 -3.60 -4.02 19.94
CA PRO A 120 -4.81 -3.54 20.61
C PRO A 120 -5.20 -2.16 20.06
N ASP A 121 -6.49 -1.98 19.77
CA ASP A 121 -7.09 -0.72 19.34
C ASP A 121 -6.50 -0.09 18.06
N MET A 122 -5.79 -0.88 17.24
CA MET A 122 -5.20 -0.42 15.98
C MET A 122 -5.63 -1.29 14.81
N LYS A 123 -6.03 -0.66 13.71
CA LYS A 123 -6.44 -1.35 12.49
C LYS A 123 -5.26 -1.51 11.54
N ASN A 124 -5.09 -2.72 10.98
CA ASN A 124 -4.15 -2.97 9.90
C ASN A 124 -4.71 -2.39 8.59
N ILE A 125 -4.17 -1.27 8.14
CA ILE A 125 -4.60 -0.59 6.91
C ILE A 125 -3.36 -0.22 6.11
N VAL A 126 -3.41 -0.47 4.80
CA VAL A 126 -2.38 -0.04 3.84
C VAL A 126 -3.08 0.63 2.67
N LEU A 127 -2.73 1.89 2.42
CA LEU A 127 -3.24 2.68 1.31
C LEU A 127 -2.10 3.17 0.44
N PHE A 128 -2.35 3.10 -0.86
CA PHE A 128 -1.45 3.60 -1.89
C PHE A 128 -2.08 4.84 -2.52
N ASP A 129 -1.29 5.90 -2.68
CA ASP A 129 -1.68 7.17 -3.28
C ASP A 129 -0.68 7.54 -4.38
N TYR A 130 -1.14 7.42 -5.64
CA TYR A 130 -0.32 7.74 -6.80
C TYR A 130 -0.20 9.26 -6.94
N GLN A 131 1.03 9.75 -7.05
CA GLN A 131 1.32 11.17 -7.24
C GLN A 131 2.41 11.34 -8.30
N ASN A 132 2.28 12.34 -9.16
CA ASN A 132 3.33 12.72 -10.12
C ASN A 132 4.38 13.68 -9.53
N SER A 133 4.55 13.62 -8.21
CA SER A 133 5.42 14.51 -7.44
C SER A 133 5.87 13.83 -6.14
N ARG A 134 7.07 14.21 -5.68
CA ARG A 134 7.60 13.87 -4.35
C ARG A 134 7.49 15.04 -3.35
N ALA A 135 6.82 16.12 -3.74
CA ALA A 135 6.79 17.34 -2.95
C ALA A 135 5.86 17.23 -1.72
N ARG A 136 6.10 18.08 -0.71
CA ARG A 136 5.30 18.19 0.52
C ARG A 136 3.80 18.33 0.29
N VAL A 137 3.37 18.91 -0.82
CA VAL A 137 1.94 19.03 -1.16
C VAL A 137 1.23 17.67 -1.20
N CYS A 138 1.93 16.59 -1.56
CA CYS A 138 1.39 15.24 -1.61
C CYS A 138 0.94 14.74 -0.22
N PRO A 139 1.83 14.66 0.80
CA PRO A 139 1.42 14.27 2.15
C PRO A 139 0.49 15.29 2.80
N VAL A 140 0.60 16.59 2.51
CA VAL A 140 -0.36 17.59 3.01
C VAL A 140 -1.78 17.28 2.53
N ASN A 141 -1.96 17.03 1.22
CA ASN A 141 -3.27 16.72 0.66
C ASN A 141 -3.80 15.37 1.13
N PHE A 142 -2.93 14.40 1.37
CA PHE A 142 -3.33 13.09 1.87
C PHE A 142 -3.76 13.16 3.34
N LEU A 143 -2.91 13.71 4.21
CA LEU A 143 -3.09 13.69 5.65
C LEU A 143 -4.13 14.70 6.15
N GLY A 144 -4.30 15.84 5.47
CA GLY A 144 -5.25 16.87 5.88
C GLY A 144 -5.02 17.31 7.32
N ASP A 145 -6.05 17.21 8.16
CA ASP A 145 -6.04 17.60 9.57
C ASP A 145 -5.57 16.49 10.53
N TYR A 146 -4.90 15.45 10.03
CA TYR A 146 -4.38 14.37 10.86
C TYR A 146 -3.51 14.90 12.01
N SER A 147 -3.80 14.43 13.22
CA SER A 147 -3.11 14.83 14.45
C SER A 147 -2.70 13.60 15.25
N GLY A 148 -1.59 12.98 14.86
CA GLY A 148 -1.02 11.83 15.53
C GLY A 148 0.48 11.70 15.26
N TYR A 149 1.04 10.51 15.50
CA TYR A 149 2.44 10.25 15.19
C TYR A 149 2.59 9.85 13.73
N LEU A 150 3.43 10.58 12.99
CA LEU A 150 3.76 10.25 11.61
C LEU A 150 5.16 9.64 11.56
N GLN A 151 5.24 8.34 11.29
CA GLN A 151 6.51 7.64 11.15
C GLN A 151 6.98 7.63 9.70
N SER A 152 8.16 8.19 9.42
CA SER A 152 8.73 8.20 8.07
C SER A 152 10.24 7.93 8.07
N ASP A 153 10.84 7.87 6.88
CA ASP A 153 12.28 7.72 6.69
C ASP A 153 13.10 8.99 7.02
N GLY A 154 12.43 10.09 7.39
CA GLY A 154 13.02 11.40 7.64
C GLY A 154 13.24 12.23 6.36
N TYR A 155 12.51 11.95 5.28
CA TYR A 155 12.53 12.79 4.08
C TYR A 155 11.91 14.17 4.34
N ALA A 156 12.53 15.22 3.76
CA ALA A 156 12.20 16.62 4.04
C ALA A 156 10.79 17.07 3.60
N ALA A 157 10.09 16.26 2.79
CA ALA A 157 8.67 16.52 2.49
C ALA A 157 7.77 16.36 3.73
N TYR A 158 8.17 15.53 4.70
CA TYR A 158 7.46 15.35 5.96
C TYR A 158 7.78 16.46 6.98
N ASP A 159 8.91 17.15 6.82
CA ASP A 159 9.25 18.31 7.63
C ASP A 159 8.24 19.44 7.37
N GLY A 160 7.75 20.10 8.41
CA GLY A 160 6.82 21.23 8.26
C GLY A 160 5.35 20.86 8.00
N LEU A 161 4.99 19.58 8.10
CA LEU A 161 3.59 19.18 8.29
C LEU A 161 3.10 19.70 9.64
N THR A 162 2.01 20.47 9.64
CA THR A 162 1.38 20.98 10.86
C THR A 162 0.54 19.88 11.52
N ASN A 163 0.40 19.91 12.84
CA ASN A 163 -0.44 19.02 13.65
C ASN A 163 0.05 17.57 13.82
N VAL A 164 1.09 17.13 13.11
CA VAL A 164 1.68 15.79 13.31
C VAL A 164 2.91 15.82 14.21
N THR A 165 3.12 14.75 14.96
CA THR A 165 4.40 14.47 15.63
C THR A 165 5.24 13.55 14.76
N ASN A 166 6.24 14.12 14.07
CA ASN A 166 7.14 13.34 13.23
C ASN A 166 8.01 12.41 14.09
N VAL A 167 8.05 11.13 13.74
CA VAL A 167 8.90 10.10 14.36
C VAL A 167 9.73 9.38 13.31
N GLY A 168 11.00 9.13 13.62
CA GLY A 168 11.92 8.50 12.67
C GLY A 168 11.75 6.98 12.60
N CYS A 169 11.79 6.42 11.40
CA CYS A 169 11.82 4.97 11.19
C CYS A 169 13.20 4.38 11.53
N PHE A 170 13.27 3.54 12.57
CA PHE A 170 14.52 2.88 12.95
C PHE A 170 15.04 1.90 11.88
N ALA A 171 14.18 1.31 11.06
CA ALA A 171 14.63 0.45 9.96
C ALA A 171 15.43 1.24 8.91
N HIS A 172 14.96 2.46 8.57
CA HIS A 172 15.67 3.37 7.68
C HIS A 172 16.97 3.91 8.32
N ALA A 173 16.93 4.30 9.59
CA ALA A 173 18.13 4.71 10.32
C ALA A 173 19.19 3.59 10.36
N ARG A 174 18.77 2.35 10.68
CA ARG A 174 19.63 1.17 10.70
C ARG A 174 20.29 0.91 9.35
N ARG A 175 19.55 1.04 8.23
CA ARG A 175 20.10 0.86 6.87
C ARG A 175 21.27 1.81 6.61
N LYS A 176 21.12 3.10 6.95
CA LYS A 176 22.19 4.11 6.81
C LYS A 176 23.42 3.78 7.67
N PHE A 177 23.23 3.32 8.92
CA PHE A 177 24.36 2.88 9.74
C PHE A 177 25.04 1.62 9.22
N MET A 178 24.29 0.68 8.63
CA MET A 178 24.86 -0.49 7.97
C MET A 178 25.70 -0.10 6.75
N GLU A 179 25.24 0.86 5.95
CA GLU A 179 26.01 1.41 4.82
C GLU A 179 27.29 2.09 5.30
N ALA A 180 27.22 2.92 6.35
CA ALA A 180 28.39 3.54 6.95
C ALA A 180 29.39 2.49 7.48
N LYS A 181 28.90 1.40 8.08
CA LYS A 181 29.74 0.28 8.53
C LYS A 181 30.42 -0.45 7.36
N LYS A 182 29.77 -0.60 6.19
CA LYS A 182 30.40 -1.20 5.00
C LYS A 182 31.57 -0.36 4.48
N LEU A 183 31.49 0.96 4.64
CA LEU A 183 32.57 1.90 4.29
C LEU A 183 33.69 1.92 5.33
N GLN A 184 33.45 1.39 6.54
CA GLN A 184 34.46 1.23 7.57
C GLN A 184 35.42 0.10 7.18
N GLY A 185 36.73 0.33 7.31
CA GLY A 185 37.74 -0.70 7.04
C GLY A 185 37.54 -1.96 7.90
N LYS A 186 37.83 -3.14 7.33
CA LYS A 186 37.68 -4.44 8.02
C LYS A 186 38.41 -4.45 9.37
N GLY A 187 37.76 -5.02 10.39
CA GLY A 187 38.32 -5.18 11.74
C GLY A 187 38.32 -3.94 12.63
N LYS A 188 37.85 -2.79 12.13
CA LYS A 188 37.68 -1.59 12.96
C LYS A 188 36.30 -1.60 13.63
N THR A 189 36.21 -1.07 14.84
CA THR A 189 34.95 -0.72 15.51
C THR A 189 34.81 0.79 15.50
N GLY A 190 33.62 1.28 15.14
CA GLY A 190 33.36 2.72 15.02
C GLY A 190 31.98 3.11 15.53
N LYS A 191 31.64 4.39 15.34
CA LYS A 191 30.34 4.95 15.78
C LYS A 191 29.15 4.21 15.15
N ALA A 192 29.30 3.72 13.92
CA ALA A 192 28.28 2.92 13.25
C ALA A 192 28.00 1.61 14.00
N ASP A 193 29.01 0.90 14.49
CA ASP A 193 28.84 -0.31 15.30
C ASP A 193 28.10 -0.04 16.61
N VAL A 194 28.45 1.06 17.28
CA VAL A 194 27.78 1.48 18.53
C VAL A 194 26.30 1.78 18.29
N ALA A 195 25.98 2.51 17.22
CA ALA A 195 24.60 2.81 16.84
C ALA A 195 23.82 1.52 16.51
N LEU A 196 24.39 0.63 15.70
CA LEU A 196 23.77 -0.66 15.34
C LEU A 196 23.53 -1.53 16.58
N ALA A 197 24.48 -1.58 17.52
CA ALA A 197 24.32 -2.32 18.77
C ALA A 197 23.20 -1.76 19.65
N LYS A 198 23.04 -0.43 19.71
CA LYS A 198 21.93 0.22 20.43
C LYS A 198 20.58 -0.08 19.77
N ILE A 199 20.49 0.02 18.44
CA ILE A 199 19.26 -0.33 17.70
C ILE A 199 18.91 -1.81 17.90
N GLN A 200 19.90 -2.70 17.89
CA GLN A 200 19.68 -4.13 18.14
C GLN A 200 19.10 -4.39 19.54
N LYS A 201 19.59 -3.68 20.57
CA LYS A 201 19.01 -3.77 21.92
C LYS A 201 17.55 -3.30 21.94
N LEU A 202 17.22 -2.23 21.22
CA LEU A 202 15.84 -1.75 21.09
C LEU A 202 14.94 -2.82 20.45
N TYR A 203 15.36 -3.39 19.31
CA TYR A 203 14.59 -4.44 18.63
C TYR A 203 14.42 -5.71 19.49
N ALA A 204 15.42 -6.05 20.31
CA ALA A 204 15.30 -7.15 21.26
C ALA A 204 14.25 -6.86 22.36
N LEU A 205 14.16 -5.61 22.82
CA LEU A 205 13.11 -5.19 23.75
C LEU A 205 11.73 -5.24 23.09
N GLU A 206 11.58 -4.69 21.88
CA GLU A 206 10.31 -4.73 21.12
C GLU A 206 9.85 -6.19 20.88
N SER A 207 10.78 -7.08 20.51
CA SER A 207 10.47 -8.50 20.30
C SER A 207 9.99 -9.18 21.58
N ARG A 208 10.64 -8.91 22.71
CA ARG A 208 10.27 -9.48 24.02
C ARG A 208 8.92 -8.96 24.51
N LEU A 209 8.59 -7.72 24.19
CA LEU A 209 7.36 -7.05 24.63
C LEU A 209 6.21 -7.15 23.60
N LYS A 210 6.39 -7.90 22.50
CA LYS A 210 5.40 -8.01 21.41
C LYS A 210 4.02 -8.50 21.88
N LEU A 211 3.96 -9.31 22.93
CA LEU A 211 2.71 -9.82 23.53
C LEU A 211 2.46 -9.29 24.96
N ALA A 212 3.34 -8.42 25.46
CA ALA A 212 3.19 -7.80 26.76
C ALA A 212 2.00 -6.83 26.77
N SER A 213 1.40 -6.63 27.95
CA SER A 213 0.30 -5.68 28.12
C SER A 213 0.77 -4.24 27.87
N VAL A 214 -0.17 -3.29 27.77
CA VAL A 214 0.19 -1.88 27.65
C VAL A 214 0.99 -1.44 28.88
N GLU A 215 0.57 -1.85 30.08
CA GLU A 215 1.25 -1.52 31.34
C GLU A 215 2.67 -2.10 31.44
N GLU A 216 2.94 -3.25 30.82
CA GLU A 216 4.29 -3.84 30.81
C GLU A 216 5.22 -3.19 29.77
N ARG A 217 4.65 -2.46 28.80
CA ARG A 217 5.40 -1.74 27.76
C ARG A 217 5.83 -0.33 28.18
N TRP A 218 5.17 0.25 29.18
CA TRP A 218 5.37 1.62 29.67
C TRP A 218 5.93 1.63 31.10
#